data_AF-A0A5J4TAD5-F1
#
_entry.id   AF-A0A5J4TAD5-F1
#
_cell.length_a   1.000
_cell.length_b   1.000
_cell.length_c   1.000
_cell.angle_alpha   90.00
_cell.angle_beta   90.00
_cell.angle_gamma   90.00
#
_symmetry.space_group_name_H-M   'P 1'
#
loop_
_entity.id
_entity.type
_entity.pdbx_description
1 polymer ?
#
loop_
_entity_poly.entity_id
_entity_poly.type
_entity_poly.pdbx_seq_one_letter_code
_entity_poly.pdbx_strand_id
1 'polypeptide(L)'
;MVLHIVLLLQSIIRSFDANDFDVDLNNAIATIKGSDLLERYYETLFKYFKNLELMPCRHIVVSGDYFKRDNVTSIIHCATFFGEDNYSVCISGSVTTGKEGLITCPVNDNGCSKREVDDYAGRYVKKCDKDIIKSMKGRKILIQTEYITHSYLHCQRI
;
A
#
# COMPACT_ATOMS: atom_id res chain seq x y z
N MET A 1 -1.49 -16.91 8.66
CA MET A 1 -1.88 -15.67 9.37
C MET A 1 -1.31 -14.49 8.58
N VAL A 2 -2.12 -13.89 7.71
CA VAL A 2 -1.76 -12.67 6.97
C VAL A 2 -2.53 -11.52 7.59
N LEU A 3 -1.80 -10.49 7.98
CA LEU A 3 -2.35 -9.28 8.55
C LEU A 3 -2.75 -8.36 7.40
N HIS A 4 -4.04 -8.11 7.23
CA HIS A 4 -4.50 -7.07 6.31
C HIS A 4 -4.41 -5.73 7.02
N ILE A 5 -3.62 -4.84 6.43
CA ILE A 5 -3.29 -3.53 6.98
C ILE A 5 -4.11 -2.48 6.21
N VAL A 6 -5.13 -1.90 6.86
CA VAL A 6 -5.96 -0.81 6.29
C VAL A 6 -5.31 0.53 6.66
N LEU A 7 -4.56 1.15 5.73
CA LEU A 7 -3.75 2.35 6.03
C LEU A 7 -3.83 3.50 5.01
N LEU A 8 -4.38 3.27 3.82
CA LEU A 8 -4.26 4.24 2.73
C LEU A 8 -5.13 5.50 2.88
N LEU A 9 -6.23 5.40 3.64
CA LEU A 9 -7.21 6.49 3.73
C LEU A 9 -6.64 7.79 4.32
N GLN A 10 -5.82 7.74 5.37
CA GLN A 10 -5.45 8.98 6.07
C GLN A 10 -4.45 9.86 5.29
N SER A 11 -3.58 9.24 4.50
CA SER A 11 -2.63 9.97 3.65
C SER A 11 -3.33 10.57 2.43
N ILE A 12 -4.24 9.81 1.83
CA ILE A 12 -5.08 10.26 0.71
C ILE A 12 -5.95 11.43 1.16
N ILE A 13 -6.66 11.35 2.30
CA ILE A 13 -7.53 12.43 2.80
C ILE A 13 -6.77 13.76 3.02
N ARG A 14 -5.50 13.73 3.41
CA ARG A 14 -4.70 14.94 3.62
C ARG A 14 -4.39 15.71 2.33
N SER A 15 -4.54 15.10 1.15
CA SER A 15 -4.36 15.78 -0.13
C SER A 15 -5.65 16.40 -0.69
N PHE A 16 -6.77 16.38 0.05
CA PHE A 16 -8.03 16.97 -0.37
C PHE A 16 -8.23 18.37 0.21
N ASP A 17 -8.76 19.27 -0.61
CA ASP A 17 -9.28 20.57 -0.18
C ASP A 17 -10.76 20.45 0.21
N ALA A 18 -11.25 21.37 1.06
CA ALA A 18 -12.64 21.35 1.53
C ALA A 18 -13.69 21.41 0.41
N ASN A 19 -13.30 21.90 -0.77
CA ASN A 19 -14.18 22.02 -1.95
C ASN A 19 -14.31 20.71 -2.76
N ASP A 20 -13.50 19.68 -2.47
CA ASP A 20 -13.52 18.39 -3.19
C ASP A 20 -14.65 17.45 -2.72
N PHE A 21 -15.45 17.89 -1.76
CA PHE A 21 -16.34 17.03 -0.98
C PHE A 21 -17.79 17.48 -1.10
N ASP A 22 -18.68 16.55 -1.45
CA ASP A 22 -20.12 16.75 -1.21
C ASP A 22 -20.40 16.49 0.27
N VAL A 23 -20.70 17.56 1.01
CA VAL A 23 -20.87 17.51 2.47
C VAL A 23 -22.33 17.25 2.81
N ASP A 24 -22.61 16.08 3.40
CA ASP A 24 -23.85 15.85 4.12
C ASP A 24 -23.71 16.45 5.53
N LEU A 25 -24.26 17.66 5.68
CA LEU A 25 -24.25 18.44 6.92
C LEU A 25 -24.97 17.74 8.07
N ASN A 26 -25.86 16.77 7.81
CA ASN A 26 -26.61 16.08 8.86
C ASN A 26 -25.74 15.09 9.66
N ASN A 27 -24.67 14.56 9.06
CA ASN A 27 -23.76 13.60 9.70
C ASN A 27 -22.28 14.03 9.68
N ALA A 28 -21.97 15.22 9.15
CA ALA A 28 -20.60 15.68 8.91
C ALA A 28 -19.76 14.68 8.09
N ILE A 29 -20.39 14.04 7.10
CA ILE A 29 -19.75 13.07 6.21
C ILE A 29 -19.62 13.70 4.82
N ALA A 30 -18.44 13.55 4.25
CA ALA A 30 -18.15 13.96 2.89
C ALA A 30 -18.10 12.75 1.94
N THR A 31 -18.68 12.89 0.75
CA THR A 31 -18.64 11.84 -0.29
C THR A 31 -17.82 12.31 -1.49
N ILE A 32 -16.98 11.42 -2.02
CA ILE A 32 -16.20 11.64 -3.25
C ILE A 32 -16.39 10.44 -4.17
N LYS A 33 -16.47 10.67 -5.49
CA LYS A 33 -16.50 9.56 -6.45
C LYS A 33 -15.10 8.98 -6.59
N GLY A 34 -15.01 7.65 -6.71
CA GLY A 34 -13.72 6.98 -6.91
C GLY A 34 -12.95 7.48 -8.14
N SER A 35 -13.66 7.89 -9.20
CA SER A 35 -13.08 8.51 -10.39
C SER A 35 -12.28 9.78 -10.08
N ASP A 36 -12.72 10.54 -9.09
CA ASP A 36 -12.13 11.84 -8.74
C ASP A 36 -10.86 11.67 -7.89
N LEU A 37 -10.61 10.43 -7.42
CA LEU A 37 -9.39 10.05 -6.72
C LEU A 37 -8.27 9.67 -7.69
N LEU A 38 -8.58 9.28 -8.94
CA LEU A 38 -7.60 8.76 -9.90
C LEU A 38 -6.48 9.78 -10.15
N GLU A 39 -5.26 9.27 -10.30
CA GLU A 39 -4.04 10.05 -10.53
C GLU A 39 -3.63 11.01 -9.40
N ARG A 40 -4.45 11.15 -8.35
CA ARG A 40 -4.07 11.95 -7.18
C ARG A 40 -2.89 11.32 -6.45
N TYR A 41 -1.95 12.17 -6.05
CA TYR A 41 -0.80 11.77 -5.25
C TYR A 41 -1.19 11.58 -3.77
N TYR A 42 -0.52 10.63 -3.12
CA TYR A 42 -0.59 10.41 -1.68
C TYR A 42 0.82 10.32 -1.07
N GLU A 43 0.92 10.63 0.22
CA GLU A 43 2.18 10.46 0.96
C GLU A 43 2.40 8.98 1.30
N THR A 44 3.57 8.44 0.96
CA THR A 44 3.96 7.08 1.31
C THR A 44 4.18 6.90 2.82
N LEU A 45 3.84 5.72 3.33
CA LEU A 45 4.04 5.36 4.73
C LEU A 45 5.53 5.21 5.10
N PHE A 46 6.37 4.84 4.14
CA PHE A 46 7.79 4.58 4.34
C PHE A 46 8.62 5.20 3.21
N LYS A 47 9.69 5.90 3.57
CA LYS A 47 10.53 6.68 2.64
C LYS A 47 11.88 6.00 2.36
N TYR A 48 11.87 4.67 2.24
CA TYR A 48 13.08 3.85 2.01
C TYR A 48 13.64 3.99 0.59
N PHE A 49 12.76 4.10 -0.42
CA PHE A 49 13.15 4.10 -1.83
C PHE A 49 13.20 5.51 -2.40
N LYS A 50 14.28 6.24 -2.13
CA LYS A 50 14.45 7.63 -2.60
C LYS A 50 14.44 7.76 -4.13
N ASN A 51 14.86 6.72 -4.84
CA ASN A 51 14.84 6.70 -6.31
C ASN A 51 13.43 6.75 -6.89
N LEU A 52 12.39 6.40 -6.11
CA LEU A 52 11.01 6.58 -6.53
C LEU A 52 10.70 8.04 -6.81
N GLU A 53 11.32 8.99 -6.10
CA GLU A 53 11.10 10.44 -6.32
C GLU A 53 11.48 10.90 -7.73
N LEU A 54 12.34 10.15 -8.42
CA LEU A 54 12.73 10.42 -9.81
C LEU A 54 11.67 9.93 -10.81
N MET A 55 10.67 9.17 -10.36
CA MET A 55 9.61 8.66 -11.21
C MET A 55 8.52 9.72 -11.38
N PRO A 56 8.10 9.98 -12.63
CA PRO A 56 7.02 10.93 -12.91
C PRO A 56 5.69 10.44 -12.33
N CYS A 57 5.41 9.14 -12.38
CA CYS A 57 4.21 8.52 -11.83
C CYS A 57 4.59 7.64 -10.63
N ARG A 58 4.40 8.17 -9.42
CA ARG A 58 4.65 7.45 -8.16
C ARG A 58 3.58 7.81 -7.15
N HIS A 59 3.27 6.89 -6.24
CA HIS A 59 2.36 7.17 -5.12
C HIS A 59 1.06 7.84 -5.59
N ILE A 60 0.50 7.37 -6.69
CA ILE A 60 -0.78 7.82 -7.24
C ILE A 60 -1.86 6.77 -7.03
N VAL A 61 -3.11 7.22 -7.02
CA VAL A 61 -4.27 6.32 -7.08
C VAL A 61 -4.48 5.87 -8.53
N VAL A 62 -4.70 4.57 -8.71
CA VAL A 62 -4.93 3.95 -10.02
C VAL A 62 -6.21 3.12 -9.98
N SER A 63 -6.87 2.99 -11.12
CA SER A 63 -8.06 2.16 -11.24
C SER A 63 -7.67 0.68 -11.23
N GLY A 64 -8.51 -0.17 -10.62
CA GLY A 64 -8.32 -1.61 -10.61
C GLY A 64 -9.64 -2.34 -10.33
N ASP A 65 -10.02 -3.25 -11.22
CA ASP A 65 -11.33 -3.92 -11.20
C ASP A 65 -11.24 -5.41 -10.81
N TYR A 66 -10.16 -5.81 -10.13
CA TYR A 66 -9.85 -7.21 -9.85
C TYR A 66 -10.32 -7.71 -8.48
N PHE A 67 -10.74 -6.80 -7.58
CA PHE A 67 -11.14 -7.17 -6.23
C PHE A 67 -12.67 -7.15 -6.05
N LYS A 68 -13.22 -8.28 -5.59
CA LYS A 68 -14.64 -8.37 -5.22
C LYS A 68 -14.87 -7.85 -3.81
N ARG A 69 -15.84 -6.95 -3.68
CA ARG A 69 -16.15 -6.24 -2.43
C ARG A 69 -16.84 -7.17 -1.44
N ASP A 70 -16.06 -7.80 -0.56
CA ASP A 70 -16.57 -8.45 0.65
C ASP A 70 -15.85 -7.85 1.89
N ASN A 71 -16.57 -6.97 2.61
CA ASN A 71 -16.24 -6.45 3.95
C ASN A 71 -14.85 -5.79 4.16
N VAL A 72 -14.22 -5.26 3.12
CA VAL A 72 -12.98 -4.49 3.23
C VAL A 72 -13.11 -3.11 2.59
N THR A 73 -12.13 -2.24 2.85
CA THR A 73 -12.06 -0.93 2.21
C THR A 73 -11.92 -1.05 0.70
N SER A 74 -12.56 -0.13 -0.03
CA SER A 74 -12.45 -0.04 -1.50
C SER A 74 -11.10 0.49 -2.01
N ILE A 75 -10.19 0.86 -1.12
CA ILE A 75 -8.82 1.29 -1.44
C ILE A 75 -7.86 0.16 -1.05
N ILE A 76 -7.03 -0.27 -2.00
CA ILE A 76 -6.13 -1.41 -1.87
C ILE A 76 -4.68 -0.93 -2.02
N HIS A 77 -3.81 -1.42 -1.13
CA HIS A 77 -2.37 -1.20 -1.29
C HIS A 77 -1.82 -2.06 -2.43
N CYS A 78 -1.29 -1.40 -3.45
CA CYS A 78 -0.70 -2.05 -4.59
C CYS A 78 0.83 -2.10 -4.45
N ALA A 79 1.37 -3.31 -4.36
CA ALA A 79 2.81 -3.56 -4.32
C ALA A 79 3.23 -4.38 -5.56
N THR A 80 3.92 -3.73 -6.50
CA THR A 80 4.19 -4.21 -7.87
C THR A 80 4.85 -5.59 -7.94
N PHE A 81 5.71 -5.96 -7.00
CA PHE A 81 6.48 -7.21 -7.04
C PHE A 81 5.82 -8.40 -6.31
N PHE A 82 4.68 -8.19 -5.64
CA PHE A 82 4.11 -9.17 -4.72
C PHE A 82 2.73 -9.66 -5.12
N GLY A 83 2.31 -9.41 -6.37
CA GLY A 83 1.07 -9.93 -6.92
C GLY A 83 0.94 -9.64 -8.41
N GLU A 84 0.37 -10.58 -9.16
CA GLU A 84 0.15 -10.45 -10.60
C GLU A 84 -0.84 -9.33 -10.95
N ASP A 85 -1.95 -9.25 -10.22
CA ASP A 85 -2.93 -8.17 -10.41
C ASP A 85 -2.32 -6.80 -10.07
N ASN A 86 -1.52 -6.74 -9.00
CA ASN A 86 -0.80 -5.53 -8.61
C ASN A 86 0.16 -5.07 -9.72
N TYR A 87 0.91 -6.01 -10.31
CA TYR A 87 1.81 -5.72 -11.42
C TYR A 87 1.06 -5.16 -12.63
N SER A 88 -0.04 -5.81 -13.01
CA SER A 88 -0.87 -5.44 -14.17
C SER A 88 -1.50 -4.05 -14.00
N VAL A 89 -1.98 -3.74 -12.80
CA VAL A 89 -2.55 -2.42 -12.47
C VAL A 89 -1.45 -1.35 -12.41
N CYS A 90 -0.28 -1.65 -11.85
CA CYS A 90 0.84 -0.70 -11.86
C CYS A 90 1.33 -0.37 -13.28
N ILE A 91 1.32 -1.35 -14.20
CA ILE A 91 1.65 -1.10 -15.62
C ILE A 91 0.56 -0.24 -16.27
N SER A 92 -0.70 -0.65 -16.15
CA SER A 92 -1.83 0.06 -16.77
C SER A 92 -1.94 1.50 -16.26
N GLY A 93 -1.68 1.72 -14.97
CA GLY A 93 -1.63 3.04 -14.34
C GLY A 93 -0.31 3.81 -14.54
N SER A 94 0.59 3.33 -15.40
CA SER A 94 1.90 3.95 -15.68
C SER A 94 2.81 4.16 -14.45
N VAL A 95 2.53 3.48 -13.34
CA VAL A 95 3.35 3.51 -12.10
C VAL A 95 4.68 2.76 -12.32
N THR A 96 4.69 1.77 -13.21
CA THR A 96 5.90 1.10 -13.67
C THR A 96 5.84 0.87 -15.17
N THR A 97 6.99 0.88 -15.83
CA THR A 97 7.09 0.55 -17.27
C THR A 97 7.42 -0.92 -17.52
N GLY A 98 7.53 -1.72 -16.45
CA GLY A 98 7.97 -3.12 -16.52
C GLY A 98 9.44 -3.31 -16.87
N LYS A 99 10.19 -2.22 -17.12
CA LYS A 99 11.63 -2.24 -17.36
C LYS A 99 12.39 -2.17 -16.04
N GLU A 100 13.42 -2.99 -15.92
CA GLU A 100 14.31 -3.03 -14.76
C GLU A 100 14.97 -1.66 -14.53
N GLY A 101 15.02 -1.20 -13.28
CA GLY A 101 15.93 -0.12 -12.89
C GLY A 101 15.40 0.92 -11.90
N LEU A 102 14.11 1.25 -11.90
CA LEU A 102 13.60 2.32 -11.02
C LEU A 102 12.92 1.85 -9.73
N ILE A 103 12.21 0.72 -9.77
CA ILE A 103 11.60 0.13 -8.57
C ILE A 103 12.42 -1.11 -8.18
N THR A 104 12.92 -1.17 -6.95
CA THR A 104 13.69 -2.30 -6.45
C THR A 104 12.83 -3.11 -5.49
N CYS A 105 12.80 -4.43 -5.64
CA CYS A 105 12.14 -5.31 -4.68
C CYS A 105 12.82 -5.19 -3.29
N PRO A 106 12.08 -4.88 -2.21
CA PRO A 106 12.62 -4.72 -0.85
C PRO A 106 13.17 -6.01 -0.22
N VAL A 107 12.96 -7.16 -0.85
CA VAL A 107 13.21 -8.49 -0.29
C VAL A 107 14.18 -9.23 -1.19
N ASN A 108 15.15 -9.93 -0.59
CA ASN A 108 16.10 -10.79 -1.30
C ASN A 108 15.57 -12.22 -1.43
N ASP A 109 16.33 -13.07 -2.13
CA ASP A 109 15.93 -14.45 -2.46
C ASP A 109 15.78 -15.35 -1.22
N ASN A 110 16.36 -14.95 -0.09
CA ASN A 110 16.21 -15.65 1.19
C ASN A 110 14.96 -15.20 1.97
N GLY A 111 14.12 -14.34 1.39
CA GLY A 111 12.96 -13.77 2.07
C GLY A 111 13.32 -12.79 3.18
N CYS A 112 14.51 -12.18 3.12
CA CYS A 112 14.97 -11.17 4.07
C CYS A 112 14.93 -9.76 3.45
N SER A 113 14.65 -8.75 4.27
CA SER A 113 14.68 -7.35 3.82
C SER A 113 16.09 -6.95 3.35
N LYS A 114 16.17 -6.24 2.23
CA LYS A 114 17.43 -5.69 1.70
C LYS A 114 17.86 -4.42 2.45
N ARG A 115 19.06 -3.92 2.15
CA ARG A 115 19.71 -2.80 2.86
C ARG A 115 18.98 -1.47 2.69
N GLU A 116 18.22 -1.32 1.61
CA GLU A 116 17.38 -0.16 1.32
C GLU A 116 16.29 0.02 2.38
N VAL A 117 15.84 -1.08 3.00
CA VAL A 117 14.92 -1.09 4.13
C VAL A 117 15.74 -1.22 5.42
N ASP A 118 16.44 -0.13 5.76
CA ASP A 118 17.42 -0.04 6.84
C ASP A 118 16.92 -0.55 8.20
N ASP A 119 15.72 -0.14 8.63
CA ASP A 119 15.09 -0.56 9.89
C ASP A 119 14.98 -2.08 10.05
N TYR A 120 14.94 -2.82 8.93
CA TYR A 120 14.69 -4.27 8.91
C TYR A 120 15.75 -5.07 8.17
N ALA A 121 16.85 -4.44 7.74
CA ALA A 121 17.84 -5.04 6.87
C ALA A 121 18.35 -6.40 7.39
N GLY A 122 18.36 -7.41 6.52
CA GLY A 122 18.80 -8.78 6.82
C GLY A 122 17.83 -9.63 7.62
N ARG A 123 16.69 -9.08 8.09
CA ARG A 123 15.69 -9.83 8.85
C ARG A 123 14.68 -10.49 7.93
N TYR A 124 14.26 -11.71 8.27
CA TYR A 124 13.20 -12.43 7.57
C TYR A 124 11.87 -11.67 7.65
N VAL A 125 11.15 -11.53 6.53
CA VAL A 125 9.97 -10.64 6.41
C VAL A 125 8.92 -10.86 7.50
N LYS A 126 8.58 -12.12 7.83
CA LYS A 126 7.57 -12.41 8.87
C LYS A 126 8.01 -12.03 10.28
N LYS A 127 9.32 -11.96 10.54
CA LYS A 127 9.86 -11.46 11.81
C LYS A 127 9.81 -9.94 11.92
N CYS A 128 9.55 -9.23 10.82
CA CYS A 128 9.45 -7.77 10.78
C CYS A 128 8.03 -7.27 11.05
N ASP A 129 6.99 -8.08 10.78
CA ASP A 129 5.57 -7.70 10.90
C ASP A 129 5.23 -6.99 12.22
N LYS A 130 5.65 -7.56 13.36
CA LYS A 130 5.36 -6.99 14.69
C LYS A 130 5.98 -5.61 14.89
N ASP A 131 7.20 -5.40 14.42
CA ASP A 131 7.91 -4.14 14.57
C ASP A 131 7.39 -3.08 13.61
N ILE A 132 7.01 -3.47 12.39
CA ILE A 132 6.32 -2.62 11.42
C ILE A 132 5.03 -2.08 12.03
N ILE A 133 4.19 -2.96 12.60
CA ILE A 133 2.96 -2.56 13.32
C ILE A 133 3.29 -1.60 14.46
N LYS A 134 4.31 -1.90 15.27
CA LYS A 134 4.71 -1.06 16.41
C LYS A 134 5.17 0.32 15.94
N SER A 135 5.95 0.40 14.87
CA SER A 135 6.38 1.66 14.25
C SER A 135 5.17 2.49 13.77
N MET A 136 4.20 1.84 13.11
CA MET A 136 2.99 2.54 12.64
C MET A 136 2.10 3.01 13.79
N LYS A 137 1.98 2.23 14.88
CA LYS A 137 1.32 2.66 16.12
C LYS A 137 2.03 3.87 16.73
N GLY A 138 3.36 3.83 16.84
CA GLY A 138 4.16 4.93 17.40
C GLY A 138 4.04 6.23 16.60
N ARG A 139 3.90 6.12 15.27
CA ARG A 139 3.68 7.27 14.37
C ARG A 139 2.22 7.74 14.29
N LYS A 140 1.30 7.09 14.99
CA LYS A 140 -0.15 7.42 15.01
C LYS A 140 -0.79 7.43 13.61
N ILE A 141 -0.32 6.58 12.70
CA ILE A 141 -0.89 6.41 11.35
C ILE A 141 -1.72 5.13 11.22
N LEU A 142 -1.71 4.27 12.24
CA LEU A 142 -2.43 3.01 12.25
C LEU A 142 -3.84 3.20 12.81
N ILE A 143 -4.84 2.97 11.97
CA ILE A 143 -6.26 3.11 12.32
C ILE A 143 -6.73 1.88 13.13
N GLN A 144 -6.52 0.68 12.60
CA GLN A 144 -7.01 -0.57 13.18
C GLN A 144 -6.06 -1.72 12.90
N THR A 145 -6.02 -2.69 13.81
CA THR A 145 -5.28 -3.95 13.64
C THR A 145 -6.11 -5.11 14.13
N GLU A 146 -6.22 -6.16 13.32
CA GLU A 146 -6.95 -7.38 13.65
C GLU A 146 -6.15 -8.62 13.28
N TYR A 147 -6.39 -9.72 13.98
CA TYR A 147 -5.83 -11.03 13.65
C TYR A 147 -6.85 -11.82 12.84
N ILE A 148 -6.48 -12.23 11.62
CA ILE A 148 -7.36 -12.95 10.71
C ILE A 148 -6.78 -14.33 10.44
N THR A 149 -7.61 -15.36 10.63
CA THR A 149 -7.30 -16.74 10.26
C THR A 149 -7.91 -17.05 8.89
N HIS A 150 -7.08 -17.48 7.94
CA HIS A 150 -7.47 -17.92 6.61
C HIS A 150 -6.42 -18.90 6.07
N SER A 151 -6.77 -19.61 5.01
CA SER A 151 -5.87 -20.49 4.28
C SER A 151 -4.77 -19.69 3.59
N TYR A 152 -3.51 -20.03 3.84
CA TYR A 152 -2.36 -19.43 3.17
C TYR A 152 -1.48 -20.52 2.57
N LEU A 153 -0.87 -20.23 1.42
CA LEU A 153 -0.01 -21.19 0.74
C LEU A 153 1.32 -21.34 1.49
N HIS A 154 1.66 -22.58 1.82
CA HIS A 154 2.93 -22.95 2.43
C HIS A 154 3.71 -23.85 1.46
N CYS A 155 5.04 -23.86 1.59
CA CYS A 155 5.85 -24.81 0.83
C CYS A 155 5.45 -26.22 1.24
N GLN A 156 5.14 -27.09 0.28
CA GLN A 156 4.71 -28.47 0.59
C GLN A 156 5.85 -29.37 1.09
N ARG A 157 7.10 -28.92 0.98
CA ARG A 157 8.30 -29.69 1.29
C ARG A 157 9.00 -29.27 2.58
N ILE A 158 8.59 -28.17 3.20
CA ILE A 158 9.16 -27.59 4.41
C ILE A 158 8.07 -27.59 5.48
#